data_AF-A0A8T6LJB7-F1
#
_entry.id   AF-A0A8T6LJB7-F1
#
_cell.length_a   1.000
_cell.length_b   1.000
_cell.length_c   1.000
_cell.angle_alpha   90.00
_cell.angle_beta   90.00
_cell.angle_gamma   90.00
#
_symmetry.space_group_name_H-M   'P 1'
#
loop_
_entity.id
_entity.type
_entity.pdbx_description
1 polymer ?
#
loop_
_entity_poly.entity_id
_entity_poly.type
_entity_poly.pdbx_seq_one_letter_code
_entity_poly.pdbx_strand_id
1 'polypeptide(L)'
;FVLHRLDPLIRAGLIPPALIEGPLAVAVGAIASLPLGTLAADQSASHDLLLTYRNFGDVWYSGADLALEVLLSDQLSLNGNFSWKSAECFNSTDDDCNDIEDVALNAPSHNGSLGFTYANQGSGFSAQGRVRMTAGFPINSGNYIGVIDGYQVMDASVSYRLPFQPGTTLSVTGNNLFDSNHTEFIGAAPLGRFVMFRVRHDF
;
A
#
# COMPACT_ATOMS: atom_id res chain seq x y z
N PHE A 1 20.06 -27.87 -17.05
CA PHE A 1 19.68 -28.86 -16.02
C PHE A 1 18.84 -30.01 -16.60
N VAL A 2 17.66 -29.75 -17.19
CA VAL A 2 16.76 -30.78 -17.73
C VAL A 2 17.42 -31.64 -18.82
N LEU A 3 18.06 -31.03 -19.83
CA LEU A 3 18.77 -31.76 -20.88
C LEU A 3 19.89 -32.66 -20.32
N HIS A 4 20.63 -32.19 -19.32
CA HIS A 4 21.67 -32.98 -18.65
C HIS A 4 21.11 -34.19 -17.88
N ARG A 5 19.89 -34.09 -17.32
CA ARG A 5 19.21 -35.21 -16.65
C ARG A 5 18.62 -36.22 -17.64
N LEU A 6 18.29 -35.77 -18.85
CA LEU A 6 17.75 -36.62 -19.92
C LEU A 6 18.86 -37.24 -20.78
N ASP A 7 20.08 -36.70 -20.75
CA ASP A 7 21.24 -37.19 -21.50
C ASP A 7 21.49 -38.71 -21.37
N PRO A 8 21.36 -39.34 -20.18
CA PRO A 8 21.51 -40.79 -20.04
C PRO A 8 20.42 -41.57 -20.80
N LEU A 9 19.19 -41.07 -20.83
CA LEU A 9 18.03 -41.72 -21.49
C LEU A 9 18.08 -41.52 -23.01
N ILE A 10 18.58 -40.35 -23.45
CA ILE A 10 18.84 -40.05 -24.86
C ILE A 10 19.94 -40.97 -25.39
N ARG A 11 21.06 -41.09 -24.67
CA ARG A 11 22.16 -42.00 -25.04
C ARG A 11 21.77 -43.48 -25.01
N ALA A 12 20.82 -43.85 -24.14
CA ALA A 12 20.26 -45.21 -24.09
C ALA A 12 19.24 -45.49 -25.21
N GLY A 13 18.93 -44.53 -26.09
CA GLY A 13 17.98 -44.69 -27.19
C GLY A 13 16.53 -44.82 -26.76
N LEU A 14 16.22 -44.56 -25.49
CA LEU A 14 14.88 -44.64 -24.92
C LEU A 14 14.02 -43.42 -25.28
N ILE A 15 14.64 -42.36 -25.80
CA ILE A 15 13.98 -41.17 -26.31
C ILE A 15 14.28 -41.06 -27.82
N PRO A 16 13.26 -41.24 -28.69
CA PRO A 16 13.41 -41.10 -30.14
C PRO A 16 13.94 -39.71 -30.52
N PRO A 17 14.84 -39.59 -31.52
CA PRO A 17 15.37 -38.30 -31.98
C PRO A 17 14.30 -37.28 -32.38
N ALA A 18 13.17 -37.76 -32.93
CA ALA A 18 12.04 -36.94 -33.34
C ALA A 18 11.33 -36.25 -32.16
N LEU A 19 11.43 -36.78 -30.94
CA LEU A 19 10.89 -36.13 -29.74
C LEU A 19 11.85 -35.07 -29.17
N ILE A 20 13.16 -35.15 -29.47
CA ILE A 20 14.19 -34.27 -28.93
C ILE A 20 14.11 -32.88 -29.58
N GLU A 21 13.95 -32.82 -30.91
CA GLU A 21 14.01 -31.55 -31.67
C GLU A 21 12.71 -30.74 -31.67
N GLY A 22 11.58 -31.32 -31.22
CA GLY A 22 10.30 -30.62 -31.15
C GLY A 22 9.71 -30.62 -29.75
N PRO A 23 8.98 -31.68 -29.34
CA PRO A 23 8.26 -31.72 -28.07
C PRO A 23 9.14 -31.49 -26.83
N LEU A 24 10.35 -32.08 -26.81
CA LEU A 24 11.25 -31.98 -25.67
C LEU A 24 11.92 -30.61 -25.60
N ALA A 25 12.28 -30.00 -26.73
CA ALA A 25 12.82 -28.64 -26.77
C ALA A 25 11.79 -27.61 -26.28
N VAL A 26 10.52 -27.76 -26.68
CA VAL A 26 9.40 -26.93 -26.22
C VAL A 26 9.16 -27.14 -24.71
N ALA A 27 9.15 -28.39 -24.25
CA ALA A 27 8.98 -28.70 -22.83
C ALA A 27 10.16 -28.18 -21.98
N VAL A 28 11.39 -28.28 -22.46
CA VAL A 28 12.58 -27.73 -21.78
C VAL A 28 12.52 -26.21 -21.72
N GLY A 29 12.05 -25.54 -22.79
CA GLY A 29 11.80 -24.10 -22.78
C GLY A 29 10.75 -23.69 -21.75
N ALA A 30 9.64 -24.42 -21.68
CA ALA A 30 8.57 -24.19 -20.71
C ALA A 30 9.00 -24.46 -19.26
N ILE A 31 9.86 -25.47 -19.03
CA ILE A 31 10.42 -25.76 -17.70
C ILE A 31 11.51 -24.74 -17.32
N ALA A 32 12.26 -24.21 -18.29
CA ALA A 32 13.25 -23.16 -18.04
C ALA A 32 12.61 -21.83 -17.61
N SER A 33 11.37 -21.56 -18.01
CA SER A 33 10.57 -20.42 -17.50
C SER A 33 9.99 -20.66 -16.10
N LEU A 34 10.11 -21.86 -15.52
CA LEU A 34 9.70 -22.09 -14.15
C LEU A 34 10.77 -21.57 -13.19
N PRO A 35 10.41 -20.78 -12.17
CA PRO A 35 11.38 -20.27 -11.21
C PRO A 35 12.07 -21.43 -10.47
N LEU A 36 13.39 -21.52 -10.60
CA LEU A 36 14.20 -22.52 -9.92
C LEU A 36 14.21 -22.24 -8.42
N GLY A 37 13.79 -23.20 -7.60
CA GLY A 37 13.76 -23.08 -6.13
C GLY A 37 12.45 -23.51 -5.46
N THR A 38 11.44 -23.91 -6.23
CA THR A 38 10.19 -24.45 -5.68
C THR A 38 10.43 -25.83 -5.07
N LEU A 39 10.27 -25.95 -3.75
CA LEU A 39 10.10 -27.24 -3.09
C LEU A 39 8.67 -27.70 -3.34
N ALA A 40 8.44 -29.00 -3.51
CA ALA A 40 7.10 -29.59 -3.46
C ALA A 40 7.14 -30.67 -2.37
N ALA A 41 6.10 -30.73 -1.54
CA ALA A 41 6.00 -31.76 -0.50
C ALA A 41 5.92 -33.14 -1.17
N ASP A 42 6.72 -34.09 -0.70
CA ASP A 42 6.82 -35.46 -1.24
C ASP A 42 5.54 -36.29 -1.06
N GLN A 43 4.60 -35.81 -0.24
CA GLN A 43 3.34 -36.47 0.10
C GLN A 43 2.10 -35.92 -0.66
N SER A 44 2.27 -35.00 -1.61
CA SER A 44 1.14 -34.50 -2.43
C SER A 44 1.34 -34.79 -3.92
N ALA A 45 0.31 -35.35 -4.55
CA ALA A 45 0.24 -35.51 -6.01
C ALA A 45 -0.12 -34.20 -6.75
N SER A 46 -0.38 -33.11 -6.01
CA SER A 46 -0.60 -31.79 -6.59
C SER A 46 0.73 -31.14 -6.98
N HIS A 47 0.76 -30.58 -8.20
CA HIS A 47 1.88 -29.79 -8.69
C HIS A 47 1.73 -28.35 -8.17
N ASP A 48 1.79 -28.19 -6.85
CA ASP A 48 1.64 -26.87 -6.25
C ASP A 48 2.94 -26.09 -6.42
N LEU A 49 2.87 -24.94 -7.09
CA LEU A 49 3.93 -23.95 -7.08
C LEU A 49 4.00 -23.32 -5.68
N LEU A 50 4.98 -23.76 -4.89
CA LEU A 50 5.26 -23.13 -3.60
C LEU A 50 5.97 -21.79 -3.83
N LEU A 51 5.24 -20.71 -3.57
CA LEU A 51 5.84 -19.38 -3.45
C LEU A 51 6.71 -19.37 -2.19
N THR A 52 8.01 -19.20 -2.38
CA THR A 52 8.99 -19.14 -1.28
C THR A 52 9.69 -17.79 -1.27
N TYR A 53 10.23 -17.40 -0.11
CA TYR A 53 10.98 -16.16 0.05
C TYR A 53 12.19 -16.14 -0.90
N ARG A 54 12.33 -15.05 -1.64
CA ARG A 54 13.52 -14.75 -2.44
C ARG A 54 14.33 -13.67 -1.73
N ASN A 55 15.65 -13.81 -1.74
CA ASN A 55 16.53 -12.74 -1.25
C ASN A 55 16.73 -11.73 -2.39
N PHE A 56 16.19 -10.52 -2.24
CA PHE A 56 16.34 -9.43 -3.20
C PHE A 56 17.69 -8.68 -3.07
N GLY A 57 18.45 -8.96 -2.00
CA GLY A 57 19.69 -8.28 -1.68
C GLY A 57 19.46 -7.00 -0.87
N ASP A 58 20.43 -6.11 -0.91
CA ASP A 58 20.40 -4.85 -0.16
C ASP A 58 19.68 -3.75 -0.95
N VAL A 59 18.74 -3.07 -0.30
CA VAL A 59 18.04 -1.91 -0.85
C VAL A 59 18.44 -0.65 -0.10
N TRP A 60 18.60 0.45 -0.84
CA TRP A 60 18.97 1.75 -0.29
C TRP A 60 17.94 2.79 -0.74
N TYR A 61 17.37 3.50 0.22
CA TYR A 61 16.56 4.68 -0.03
C TYR A 61 16.75 5.68 1.11
N SER A 62 16.39 6.92 0.83
CA SER A 62 16.43 8.01 1.80
C SER A 62 15.05 8.63 1.92
N GLY A 63 14.78 9.26 3.05
CA GLY A 63 13.55 10.01 3.27
C GLY A 63 13.80 11.29 4.04
N ALA A 64 12.84 12.21 3.97
CA ALA A 64 12.85 13.45 4.72
C ALA A 64 11.43 13.76 5.21
N ASP A 65 11.33 14.18 6.46
CA ASP A 65 10.07 14.53 7.11
C ASP A 65 10.14 15.95 7.66
N LEU A 66 9.08 16.72 7.42
CA LEU A 66 8.89 18.05 7.96
C LEU A 66 7.53 18.10 8.67
N ALA A 67 7.51 18.64 9.88
CA ALA A 67 6.29 18.97 10.60
C ALA A 67 6.39 20.40 11.14
N LEU A 68 5.28 21.14 11.04
CA LEU A 68 5.18 22.52 11.48
C LEU A 68 3.85 22.73 12.21
N GLU A 69 3.91 23.47 13.31
CA GLU A 69 2.73 24.01 14.01
C GLU A 69 2.93 25.51 14.24
N VAL A 70 1.90 26.29 13.94
CA VAL A 70 1.89 27.75 14.10
C VAL A 70 0.67 28.14 14.91
N LEU A 71 0.91 28.79 16.04
CA LEU A 71 -0.14 29.37 16.89
C LEU A 71 -0.42 30.79 16.38
N LEU A 72 -1.55 30.99 15.70
CA LEU A 72 -1.95 32.31 15.18
C LEU A 72 -2.58 33.19 16.27
N SER A 73 -3.22 32.57 17.26
CA SER A 73 -3.77 33.21 18.45
C SER A 73 -4.01 32.19 19.56
N ASP A 74 -4.51 32.63 20.71
CA ASP A 74 -4.95 31.75 21.81
C ASP A 74 -6.09 30.80 21.41
N GLN A 75 -6.75 31.05 20.27
CA GLN A 75 -7.91 30.30 19.81
C GLN A 75 -7.68 29.56 18.49
N LEU A 76 -6.66 29.90 17.71
CA LEU A 76 -6.45 29.37 16.37
C LEU A 76 -5.01 28.88 16.19
N SER A 77 -4.85 27.62 15.81
CA SER A 77 -3.58 27.05 15.36
C SER A 77 -3.71 26.44 13.97
N LEU A 78 -2.60 26.47 13.22
CA LEU A 78 -2.41 25.76 11.97
C LEU A 78 -1.34 24.70 12.17
N ASN A 79 -1.51 23.52 11.56
CA ASN A 79 -0.51 22.47 11.54
C ASN A 79 -0.32 21.93 10.12
N GLY A 80 0.87 21.44 9.83
CA GLY A 80 1.18 20.78 8.59
C GLY A 80 2.28 19.75 8.73
N ASN A 81 2.26 18.75 7.86
CA ASN A 81 3.36 17.81 7.69
C ASN A 81 3.54 17.43 6.23
N PHE A 82 4.76 17.03 5.92
CA PHE A 82 5.15 16.52 4.61
C PHE A 82 6.24 15.48 4.79
N SER A 83 6.10 14.35 4.10
CA SER A 83 7.09 13.28 4.09
C SER A 83 7.45 12.96 2.65
N TRP A 84 8.74 12.87 2.37
CA TRP A 84 9.31 12.46 1.09
C TRP A 84 10.15 11.20 1.22
N LYS A 85 10.12 10.32 0.22
CA LYS A 85 10.98 9.15 0.07
C LYS A 85 11.57 9.12 -1.34
N SER A 86 12.83 8.71 -1.44
CA SER A 86 13.60 8.76 -2.69
C SER A 86 13.25 7.67 -3.70
N ALA A 87 12.59 6.60 -3.25
CA ALA A 87 12.20 5.46 -4.08
C ALA A 87 10.89 4.87 -3.56
N GLU A 88 10.02 4.45 -4.48
CA GLU A 88 8.80 3.68 -4.20
C GLU A 88 8.92 2.23 -4.69
N CYS A 89 9.92 1.95 -5.51
CA CYS A 89 10.20 0.65 -6.07
C CYS A 89 11.70 0.34 -6.02
N PHE A 90 12.01 -0.94 -5.81
CA PHE A 90 13.33 -1.50 -5.95
C PHE A 90 13.25 -2.58 -7.04
N ASN A 91 13.72 -2.26 -8.23
CA ASN A 91 13.75 -3.13 -9.42
C ASN A 91 15.07 -2.94 -10.19
N SER A 92 15.32 -3.83 -11.16
CA SER A 92 16.50 -3.76 -12.05
C SER A 92 16.17 -3.20 -13.44
N THR A 93 14.87 -3.03 -13.72
CA THR A 93 14.30 -2.51 -14.96
C THR A 93 13.52 -1.23 -14.64
N ASP A 94 13.47 -0.25 -15.54
CA ASP A 94 12.75 1.02 -15.32
C ASP A 94 11.23 0.86 -15.58
N ASP A 95 10.60 -0.09 -14.87
CA ASP A 95 9.18 -0.44 -14.97
C ASP A 95 8.36 0.05 -13.75
N ASP A 96 7.04 -0.11 -13.83
CA ASP A 96 6.07 0.35 -12.82
C ASP A 96 6.02 -0.53 -11.54
N CYS A 97 7.08 -1.29 -11.23
CA CYS A 97 7.15 -2.19 -10.05
C CYS A 97 6.13 -3.34 -10.04
N ASN A 98 5.67 -3.74 -11.22
CA ASN A 98 4.57 -4.69 -11.39
C ASN A 98 5.05 -6.12 -11.69
N ASP A 99 6.36 -6.37 -11.79
CA ASP A 99 6.86 -7.73 -11.91
C ASP A 99 6.79 -8.43 -10.54
N ILE A 100 6.54 -9.74 -10.55
CA ILE A 100 6.59 -10.57 -9.34
C ILE A 100 7.99 -10.58 -8.70
N GLU A 101 8.98 -10.17 -9.48
CA GLU A 101 10.38 -10.05 -9.12
C GLU A 101 10.71 -8.77 -8.35
N ASP A 102 9.89 -7.74 -8.50
CA ASP A 102 10.13 -6.39 -7.96
C ASP A 102 9.69 -6.26 -6.50
N VAL A 103 10.31 -5.31 -5.80
CA VAL A 103 9.92 -4.98 -4.43
C VAL A 103 9.38 -3.55 -4.41
N ALA A 104 8.06 -3.41 -4.26
CA ALA A 104 7.45 -2.12 -4.00
C ALA A 104 7.58 -1.75 -2.52
N LEU A 105 7.83 -0.47 -2.23
CA LEU A 105 7.77 0.09 -0.89
C LEU A 105 6.35 0.00 -0.31
N ASN A 106 5.34 -0.19 -1.16
CA ASN A 106 3.91 -0.17 -0.82
C ASN A 106 3.51 1.15 -0.11
N ALA A 107 4.19 2.24 -0.47
CA ALA A 107 3.99 3.55 0.12
C ALA A 107 4.35 4.67 -0.87
N PRO A 108 3.70 5.85 -0.75
CA PRO A 108 3.94 6.98 -1.64
C PRO A 108 5.26 7.69 -1.35
N SER A 109 5.94 8.12 -2.42
CA SER A 109 7.14 8.96 -2.43
C SER A 109 6.88 10.28 -1.75
N HIS A 110 5.66 10.80 -1.80
CA HIS A 110 5.28 12.00 -1.08
C HIS A 110 3.87 11.90 -0.52
N ASN A 111 3.74 12.29 0.74
CA ASN A 111 2.45 12.49 1.37
C ASN A 111 2.55 13.66 2.35
N GLY A 112 1.40 14.19 2.76
CA GLY A 112 1.36 15.29 3.70
C GLY A 112 -0.04 15.65 4.12
N SER A 113 -0.13 16.59 5.05
CA SER A 113 -1.39 17.14 5.48
C SER A 113 -1.26 18.58 5.92
N LEU A 114 -2.36 19.30 5.81
CA LEU A 114 -2.53 20.65 6.33
C LEU A 114 -3.81 20.68 7.15
N GLY A 115 -3.77 21.30 8.32
CA GLY A 115 -4.91 21.37 9.21
C GLY A 115 -4.97 22.66 10.01
N PHE A 116 -6.16 22.90 10.57
CA PHE A 116 -6.41 23.98 11.50
C PHE A 116 -7.18 23.46 12.71
N THR A 117 -6.98 24.14 13.84
CA THR A 117 -7.76 23.95 15.06
C THR A 117 -8.22 25.31 15.55
N TYR A 118 -9.52 25.47 15.72
CA TYR A 118 -10.16 26.61 16.35
C TYR A 118 -10.85 26.19 17.65
N ALA A 119 -10.57 26.86 18.76
CA ALA A 119 -11.23 26.62 20.04
C ALA A 119 -11.50 27.93 20.77
N ASN A 120 -12.77 28.23 21.01
CA ASN A 120 -13.20 29.37 21.78
C ASN A 120 -13.82 28.91 23.09
N GLN A 121 -13.06 29.04 24.18
CA GLN A 121 -13.51 28.61 25.51
C GLN A 121 -14.70 29.43 26.02
N GLY A 122 -14.79 30.71 25.65
CA GLY A 122 -15.86 31.61 26.10
C GLY A 122 -17.22 31.27 25.49
N SER A 123 -17.26 30.88 24.21
CA SER A 123 -18.49 30.42 23.56
C SER A 123 -18.74 28.92 23.73
N GLY A 124 -17.72 28.14 24.10
CA GLY A 124 -17.79 26.67 24.15
C GLY A 124 -17.70 26.00 22.78
N PHE A 125 -17.46 26.76 21.71
CA PHE A 125 -17.35 26.26 20.34
C PHE A 125 -15.92 25.86 19.99
N SER A 126 -15.77 24.72 19.31
CA SER A 126 -14.53 24.33 18.66
C SER A 126 -14.76 23.73 17.28
N ALA A 127 -13.79 23.91 16.40
CA ALA A 127 -13.77 23.33 15.07
C ALA A 127 -12.34 22.90 14.71
N GLN A 128 -12.22 21.83 13.93
CA GLN A 128 -10.95 21.40 13.37
C GLN A 128 -11.18 20.90 11.95
N GLY A 129 -10.20 21.08 11.09
CA GLY A 129 -10.21 20.55 9.73
C GLY A 129 -8.82 20.10 9.33
N ARG A 130 -8.75 19.08 8.47
CA ARG A 130 -7.51 18.57 7.91
C ARG A 130 -7.73 18.12 6.48
N VAL A 131 -6.84 18.51 5.59
CA VAL A 131 -6.69 17.94 4.25
C VAL A 131 -5.46 17.05 4.27
N ARG A 132 -5.61 15.80 3.80
CA ARG A 132 -4.51 14.85 3.60
C ARG A 132 -4.32 14.65 2.10
N MET A 133 -3.07 14.65 1.66
CA MET A 133 -2.67 14.50 0.26
C MET A 133 -1.67 13.34 0.18
N THR A 134 -1.90 12.43 -0.75
CA THR A 134 -1.06 11.24 -0.95
C THR A 134 -0.80 11.07 -2.44
N ALA A 135 0.47 10.96 -2.83
CA ALA A 135 0.85 10.61 -4.19
C ALA A 135 0.31 9.24 -4.58
N GLY A 136 0.22 8.97 -5.88
CA GLY A 136 0.03 7.59 -6.34
C GLY A 136 1.29 6.77 -6.06
N PHE A 137 1.14 5.45 -5.90
CA PHE A 137 2.25 4.57 -5.56
C PHE A 137 2.00 3.11 -5.97
N PRO A 138 3.05 2.35 -6.28
CA PRO A 138 2.93 0.93 -6.55
C PRO A 138 2.67 0.14 -5.28
N ILE A 139 1.81 -0.86 -5.41
CA ILE A 139 1.63 -1.96 -4.47
C ILE A 139 2.14 -3.22 -5.15
N ASN A 140 3.02 -3.93 -4.48
CA ASN A 140 3.45 -5.27 -4.84
C ASN A 140 3.54 -6.10 -3.56
N SER A 141 2.52 -6.92 -3.34
CA SER A 141 2.34 -7.74 -2.14
C SER A 141 1.74 -9.09 -2.53
N GLY A 142 2.58 -9.97 -3.10
CA GLY A 142 2.16 -11.29 -3.56
C GLY A 142 1.26 -11.18 -4.79
N ASN A 143 -0.01 -11.59 -4.68
CA ASN A 143 -0.97 -11.51 -5.79
C ASN A 143 -1.64 -10.13 -5.90
N TYR A 144 -1.41 -9.24 -4.93
CA TYR A 144 -1.94 -7.88 -4.94
C TYR A 144 -0.87 -6.98 -5.54
N ILE A 145 -0.93 -6.81 -6.86
CA ILE A 145 0.02 -6.02 -7.65
C ILE A 145 -0.76 -4.96 -8.44
N GLY A 146 -0.28 -3.73 -8.42
CA GLY A 146 -0.83 -2.63 -9.20
C GLY A 146 -0.51 -1.27 -8.62
N VAL A 147 -1.00 -0.22 -9.25
CA VAL A 147 -0.75 1.17 -8.83
C VAL A 147 -1.99 1.73 -8.13
N ILE A 148 -1.78 2.35 -6.97
CA ILE A 148 -2.78 3.17 -6.29
C ILE A 148 -2.73 4.57 -6.86
N ASP A 149 -3.87 5.09 -7.30
CA ASP A 149 -3.97 6.49 -7.74
C ASP A 149 -3.74 7.44 -6.57
N GLY A 150 -3.11 8.59 -6.85
CA GLY A 150 -2.97 9.64 -5.85
C GLY A 150 -4.32 10.20 -5.43
N TYR A 151 -4.47 10.47 -4.13
CA TYR A 151 -5.75 10.89 -3.57
C TYR A 151 -5.60 12.01 -2.54
N GLN A 152 -6.70 12.74 -2.37
CA GLN A 152 -6.84 13.81 -1.39
C GLN A 152 -8.14 13.62 -0.63
N VAL A 153 -8.10 13.79 0.68
CA VAL A 153 -9.26 13.63 1.56
C VAL A 153 -9.31 14.78 2.56
N MET A 154 -10.50 15.33 2.75
CA MET A 154 -10.77 16.37 3.73
C MET A 154 -11.62 15.82 4.87
N ASP A 155 -11.14 16.00 6.09
CA ASP A 155 -11.81 15.62 7.33
C ASP A 155 -12.10 16.89 8.15
N ALA A 156 -13.25 16.97 8.81
CA ALA A 156 -13.54 18.06 9.73
C ALA A 156 -14.37 17.61 10.93
N SER A 157 -14.24 18.34 12.03
CA SER A 157 -15.05 18.15 13.22
C SER A 157 -15.45 19.49 13.80
N VAL A 158 -16.69 19.58 14.28
CA VAL A 158 -17.21 20.71 15.05
C VAL A 158 -17.72 20.20 16.38
N SER A 159 -17.48 20.93 17.46
CA SER A 159 -18.01 20.63 18.78
C SER A 159 -18.55 21.87 19.48
N TYR A 160 -19.54 21.67 20.36
CA TYR A 160 -20.15 22.72 21.14
C TYR A 160 -20.43 22.24 22.56
N ARG A 161 -19.82 22.92 23.54
CA ARG A 161 -20.12 22.76 24.96
C ARG A 161 -21.37 23.55 25.29
N LEU A 162 -22.41 22.86 25.79
CA LEU A 162 -23.70 23.48 26.04
C LEU A 162 -23.62 24.45 27.23
N PRO A 163 -23.94 25.75 27.05
CA PRO A 163 -23.89 26.71 28.15
C PRO A 163 -24.98 26.48 29.19
N PHE A 164 -26.09 25.86 28.78
CA PHE A 164 -27.24 25.56 29.65
C PHE A 164 -27.18 24.18 30.33
N GLN A 165 -26.20 23.34 29.96
CA GLN A 165 -25.99 22.02 30.57
C GLN A 165 -24.49 21.80 30.77
N PRO A 166 -23.92 22.27 31.90
CA PRO A 166 -22.52 22.09 32.24
C PRO A 166 -22.08 20.62 32.11
N GLY A 167 -20.84 20.40 31.70
CA GLY A 167 -20.29 19.05 31.48
C GLY A 167 -20.74 18.38 30.18
N THR A 168 -21.66 18.96 29.40
CA THR A 168 -22.16 18.34 28.15
C THR A 168 -21.55 18.96 26.91
N THR A 169 -21.05 18.11 26.00
CA THR A 169 -20.51 18.50 24.69
C THR A 169 -21.16 17.70 23.58
N LEU A 170 -21.62 18.39 22.53
CA LEU A 170 -22.09 17.81 21.28
C LEU A 170 -20.99 17.92 20.23
N SER A 171 -20.75 16.87 19.45
CA SER A 171 -19.76 16.87 18.37
C SER A 171 -20.30 16.20 17.11
N VAL A 172 -19.91 16.75 15.96
CA VAL A 172 -20.12 16.14 14.64
C VAL A 172 -18.77 16.06 13.95
N THR A 173 -18.40 14.87 13.50
CA THR A 173 -17.15 14.61 12.77
C THR A 173 -17.50 14.00 11.43
N GLY A 174 -16.96 14.55 10.35
CA GLY A 174 -17.05 13.97 9.02
C GLY A 174 -15.66 13.70 8.45
N ASN A 175 -15.44 12.48 7.97
CA ASN A 175 -14.24 12.06 7.26
C ASN A 175 -14.57 11.92 5.78
N ASN A 176 -13.59 12.26 4.92
CA ASN A 176 -13.76 12.30 3.47
C ASN A 176 -15.01 13.10 3.04
N LEU A 177 -15.07 14.36 3.45
CA LEU A 177 -16.24 15.23 3.27
C LEU A 177 -16.67 15.40 1.81
N PHE A 178 -15.70 15.41 0.90
CA PHE A 178 -15.94 15.54 -0.54
C PHE A 178 -16.25 14.22 -1.25
N ASP A 179 -16.36 13.11 -0.51
CA ASP A 179 -16.67 11.78 -1.06
C ASP A 179 -15.70 11.34 -2.16
N SER A 180 -14.42 11.65 -1.96
CA SER A 180 -13.35 11.20 -2.84
C SER A 180 -13.28 9.68 -2.74
N ASN A 181 -13.80 8.99 -3.74
CA ASN A 181 -13.79 7.53 -3.78
C ASN A 181 -12.39 7.06 -4.15
N HIS A 182 -11.67 6.48 -3.20
CA HIS A 182 -10.27 6.07 -3.37
C HIS A 182 -10.04 4.72 -2.70
N THR A 183 -9.00 4.03 -3.15
CA THR A 183 -8.56 2.76 -2.59
C THR A 183 -7.15 2.94 -2.07
N GLU A 184 -6.83 2.42 -0.89
CA GLU A 184 -5.50 2.56 -0.28
C GLU A 184 -4.66 1.28 -0.41
N PHE A 185 -5.24 0.20 -0.95
CA PHE A 185 -4.55 -1.07 -1.18
C PHE A 185 -5.22 -1.90 -2.29
N ILE A 186 -4.43 -2.57 -3.13
CA ILE A 186 -4.96 -3.38 -4.24
C ILE A 186 -5.84 -4.52 -3.72
N GLY A 187 -7.07 -4.61 -4.22
CA GLY A 187 -8.06 -5.61 -3.78
C GLY A 187 -8.89 -5.19 -2.54
N ALA A 188 -8.57 -4.07 -1.90
CA ALA A 188 -9.42 -3.51 -0.85
C ALA A 188 -10.65 -2.81 -1.43
N ALA A 189 -11.72 -2.73 -0.63
CA ALA A 189 -12.90 -1.94 -0.99
C ALA A 189 -12.55 -0.44 -0.96
N PRO A 190 -13.13 0.37 -1.86
CA PRO A 190 -12.88 1.80 -1.87
C PRO A 190 -13.55 2.48 -0.67
N LEU A 191 -12.94 3.57 -0.19
CA LEU A 191 -13.36 4.33 0.98
C LEU A 191 -14.16 5.57 0.56
N GLY A 192 -15.39 5.67 1.09
CA GLY A 192 -16.28 6.83 0.92
C GLY A 192 -16.37 7.73 2.15
N ARG A 193 -17.31 8.68 2.13
CA ARG A 193 -17.60 9.58 3.26
C ARG A 193 -18.15 8.85 4.48
N PHE A 194 -17.68 9.24 5.67
CA PHE A 194 -18.20 8.76 6.96
C PHE A 194 -18.50 9.92 7.92
N VAL A 195 -19.69 9.93 8.54
CA VAL A 195 -20.11 10.97 9.49
C VAL A 195 -20.51 10.35 10.82
N MET A 196 -20.02 10.93 11.92
CA MET A 196 -20.27 10.49 13.29
C MET A 196 -20.81 11.65 14.12
N PHE A 197 -21.86 11.36 14.89
CA PHE A 197 -22.40 12.24 15.93
C PHE A 197 -21.99 11.70 17.30
N ARG A 198 -21.60 12.59 18.21
CA ARG A 198 -21.20 12.22 19.57
C ARG A 198 -21.81 13.18 20.59
N VAL A 199 -22.26 12.61 21.70
CA VAL A 199 -22.61 13.33 22.93
C VAL A 199 -21.67 12.85 24.02
N ARG A 200 -21.01 13.78 24.71
CA ARG A 200 -20.19 13.51 25.90
C ARG A 200 -20.78 14.25 27.09
N HIS A 201 -20.86 13.58 28.23
CA HIS A 201 -21.25 14.18 29.51
C HIS A 201 -20.25 13.77 30.59
N ASP A 202 -19.65 14.74 31.26
CA ASP A 202 -18.75 14.55 32.41
C ASP A 202 -19.55 14.84 33.71
N PHE A 203 -19.53 13.89 34.67
CA PHE A 203 -20.28 13.94 35.94
C PHE A 203 -19.47 14.53 37.09
#